data_AF-A0A7Y4S4I0-F1
#
_entry.id   AF-A0A7Y4S4I0-F1
#
_cell.length_a   1.000
_cell.length_b   1.000
_cell.length_c   1.000
_cell.angle_alpha   90.00
_cell.angle_beta   90.00
_cell.angle_gamma   90.00
#
_symmetry.space_group_name_H-M   'P 1'
#
loop_
_entity.id
_entity.type
_entity.pdbx_description
1 polymer ?
#
loop_
_entity_poly.entity_id
_entity_poly.type
_entity_poly.pdbx_seq_one_letter_code
_entity_poly.pdbx_strand_id
1 'polypeptide(L)'
;MGSENLFHKNRERLTSGFARKSATRSKAYQPSRPHILIVCEDSKSSVFYFEAMANDLRLSAVNVRGGECGSAPSSVLEYAEKQYMQSIKDGDRYDIVYCVFDRDNHDSFETTVKQIKTLNANKKTVLCDYHNPLF
;
A
#
# COMPACT_ATOMS: atom_id res chain seq x y z
N MET A 1 59.86 38.18 6.39
CA MET A 1 58.57 38.41 7.08
C MET A 1 57.50 38.38 6.00
N GLY A 2 56.59 37.40 6.10
CA GLY A 2 55.77 36.91 4.99
C GLY A 2 54.63 37.86 4.60
N SER A 3 54.37 37.90 3.30
CA SER A 3 53.19 38.49 2.68
C SER A 3 52.34 37.41 2.02
N GLU A 4 51.05 37.67 2.02
CA GLU A 4 49.92 36.77 1.89
C GLU A 4 49.58 36.32 0.46
N ASN A 5 48.56 35.45 0.40
CA ASN A 5 47.64 35.17 -0.72
C ASN A 5 47.93 33.92 -1.58
N LEU A 6 47.70 32.75 -1.00
CA LEU A 6 47.49 31.50 -1.74
C LEU A 6 46.04 31.38 -2.23
N PHE A 7 45.80 31.98 -3.40
CA PHE A 7 44.92 31.53 -4.48
C PHE A 7 43.69 30.67 -4.11
N HIS A 8 42.52 31.31 -4.21
CA HIS A 8 41.27 30.68 -4.62
C HIS A 8 41.46 29.76 -5.84
N LYS A 9 41.13 28.47 -5.72
CA LYS A 9 40.72 27.64 -6.86
C LYS A 9 39.97 26.38 -6.40
N ASN A 10 38.76 26.24 -6.93
CA ASN A 10 37.80 25.16 -6.83
C ASN A 10 38.40 23.77 -6.59
N ARG A 11 37.95 23.09 -5.53
CA ARG A 11 38.08 21.64 -5.40
C ARG A 11 36.71 21.02 -5.20
N GLU A 12 35.99 20.89 -6.30
CA GLU A 12 34.89 19.93 -6.44
C GLU A 12 35.42 18.57 -6.00
N ARG A 13 34.97 18.10 -4.83
CA ARG A 13 35.23 16.74 -4.39
C ARG A 13 34.46 15.82 -5.32
N LEU A 14 35.18 15.22 -6.27
CA LEU A 14 34.77 14.09 -7.07
C LEU A 14 34.06 13.06 -6.17
N THR A 15 32.74 12.97 -6.34
CA THR A 15 31.83 12.00 -5.71
C THR A 15 31.99 10.61 -6.35
N SER A 16 33.21 10.23 -6.71
CA SER A 16 33.52 8.97 -7.37
C SER A 16 34.17 8.01 -6.38
N GLY A 17 33.40 7.57 -5.37
CA GLY A 17 33.95 6.71 -4.31
C GLY A 17 32.97 5.79 -3.60
N PHE A 18 31.66 5.92 -3.80
CA PHE A 18 30.66 5.09 -3.11
C PHE A 18 29.61 4.50 -4.06
N ALA A 19 29.96 4.29 -5.33
CA ALA A 19 29.13 3.49 -6.22
C ALA A 19 29.30 2.00 -5.84
N ARG A 20 28.30 1.47 -5.14
CA ARG A 20 28.19 0.03 -4.87
C ARG A 20 28.14 -0.67 -6.23
N LYS A 21 29.17 -1.48 -6.57
CA LYS A 21 29.17 -2.32 -7.77
C LYS A 21 27.93 -3.22 -7.68
N SER A 22 26.91 -2.88 -8.45
CA SER A 22 25.72 -3.71 -8.60
C SER A 22 26.18 -4.99 -9.27
N ALA A 23 26.40 -6.04 -8.48
CA ALA A 23 26.46 -7.38 -9.01
C ALA A 23 25.13 -7.58 -9.73
N THR A 24 25.19 -7.72 -11.05
CA THR A 24 24.09 -8.16 -11.90
C THR A 24 23.69 -9.55 -11.45
N ARG A 25 22.90 -9.60 -10.38
CA ARG A 25 22.13 -10.77 -10.01
C ARG A 25 21.20 -10.97 -11.19
N SER A 26 21.54 -11.92 -12.06
CA SER A 26 20.65 -12.40 -13.11
C SER A 26 19.29 -12.57 -12.45
N LYS A 27 18.33 -11.72 -12.84
CA LYS A 27 16.97 -11.75 -12.29
C LYS A 27 16.42 -13.13 -12.62
N ALA A 28 16.57 -14.06 -11.68
CA ALA A 28 15.76 -15.26 -11.66
C ALA A 28 14.32 -14.79 -11.83
N TYR A 29 13.55 -15.47 -12.68
CA TYR A 29 12.13 -15.20 -12.85
C TYR A 29 11.47 -15.24 -11.46
N GLN A 30 11.26 -14.08 -10.88
CA GLN A 30 10.57 -13.91 -9.63
C GLN A 30 9.18 -13.42 -10.03
N PRO A 31 8.12 -14.22 -9.84
CA PRO A 31 6.78 -13.75 -10.12
C PRO A 31 6.55 -12.44 -9.37
N SER A 32 6.01 -11.45 -10.06
CA SER A 32 5.65 -10.18 -9.44
C SER A 32 4.71 -10.47 -8.29
N ARG A 33 5.03 -9.97 -7.10
CA ARG A 33 4.08 -10.01 -6.00
C ARG A 33 2.92 -9.08 -6.36
N PRO A 34 1.66 -9.46 -6.07
CA PRO A 34 0.53 -8.57 -6.30
C PRO A 34 0.69 -7.29 -5.46
N HIS A 35 0.36 -6.14 -6.04
CA HIS A 35 0.24 -4.88 -5.34
C HIS A 35 -1.14 -4.83 -4.65
N ILE A 36 -1.15 -4.72 -3.33
CA ILE A 36 -2.33 -4.92 -2.49
C ILE A 36 -2.61 -3.64 -1.70
N LEU A 37 -3.88 -3.23 -1.68
CA LEU A 37 -4.42 -2.25 -0.74
C LEU A 37 -5.28 -2.95 0.31
N ILE A 38 -5.13 -2.61 1.58
CA ILE A 38 -6.04 -2.99 2.67
C ILE A 38 -6.60 -1.71 3.29
N VAL A 39 -7.91 -1.56 3.30
CA VAL A 39 -8.60 -0.43 3.94
C VAL A 39 -9.39 -0.94 5.13
N CYS A 40 -9.06 -0.41 6.30
CA CYS A 40 -9.64 -0.78 7.59
C CYS A 40 -10.62 0.29 8.07
N GLU A 41 -11.73 -0.16 8.66
CA GLU A 41 -12.72 0.69 9.34
C GLU A 41 -12.10 1.50 10.49
N ASP A 42 -11.29 0.84 11.33
CA ASP A 42 -10.62 1.49 12.45
C ASP A 42 -9.29 2.14 12.04
N SER A 43 -8.81 3.04 12.89
CA SER A 43 -7.60 3.84 12.65
C SER A 43 -6.34 3.28 13.31
N LYS A 44 -6.43 2.20 14.08
CA LYS A 44 -5.37 1.77 15.00
C LYS A 44 -5.21 0.27 15.05
N SER A 45 -6.18 -0.45 15.61
CA SER A 45 -6.04 -1.86 15.98
C SER A 45 -5.81 -2.73 14.75
N SER A 46 -6.72 -2.70 13.77
CA SER A 46 -6.57 -3.51 12.55
C SER A 46 -5.45 -2.97 11.66
N VAL A 47 -5.30 -1.65 11.55
CA VAL A 47 -4.21 -1.03 10.80
C VAL A 47 -2.85 -1.52 11.29
N PHE A 48 -2.59 -1.40 12.59
CA PHE A 48 -1.33 -1.83 13.21
C PHE A 48 -1.10 -3.33 13.02
N TYR A 49 -2.15 -4.15 13.15
CA TYR A 49 -2.06 -5.59 12.94
C TYR A 49 -1.63 -5.94 11.51
N PHE A 50 -2.28 -5.36 10.49
CA PHE A 50 -1.94 -5.64 9.09
C PHE A 50 -0.59 -5.06 8.68
N GLU A 51 -0.21 -3.88 9.18
CA GLU A 51 1.11 -3.30 8.95
C GLU A 51 2.23 -4.16 9.56
N ALA A 52 2.07 -4.59 10.81
CA ALA A 52 3.02 -5.47 11.47
C ALA A 52 3.16 -6.80 10.72
N MET A 53 2.03 -7.40 10.32
CA MET A 53 2.03 -8.64 9.54
C MET A 53 2.71 -8.47 8.17
N ALA A 54 2.44 -7.38 7.45
CA ALA A 54 3.09 -7.09 6.18
C ALA A 54 4.60 -6.91 6.34
N ASN A 55 5.04 -6.23 7.40
CA ASN A 55 6.46 -6.06 7.73
C ASN A 55 7.14 -7.39 8.07
N ASP A 56 6.54 -8.20 8.94
CA ASP A 56 7.09 -9.49 9.38
C ASP A 56 7.23 -10.47 8.21
N LEU A 57 6.26 -10.46 7.29
CA LEU A 57 6.27 -11.27 6.07
C LEU A 57 7.05 -10.63 4.91
N ARG A 58 7.63 -9.43 5.11
CA ARG A 58 8.37 -8.65 4.10
C ARG A 58 7.57 -8.42 2.81
N LEU A 59 6.29 -8.12 2.96
CA LEU A 59 5.34 -7.84 1.88
C LEU A 59 5.33 -6.34 1.57
N SER A 60 6.39 -5.86 0.91
CA SER A 60 6.55 -4.44 0.57
C SER A 60 5.52 -3.90 -0.44
N ALA A 61 4.73 -4.78 -1.06
CA ALA A 61 3.68 -4.43 -2.02
C ALA A 61 2.29 -4.37 -1.35
N VAL A 62 2.22 -4.37 -0.02
CA VAL A 62 0.96 -4.24 0.73
C VAL A 62 0.92 -2.86 1.37
N ASN A 63 -0.09 -2.08 1.00
CA ASN A 63 -0.39 -0.77 1.60
C ASN A 63 -1.61 -0.91 2.49
N VAL A 64 -1.50 -0.51 3.75
CA VAL A 64 -2.60 -0.52 4.72
C VAL A 64 -3.05 0.92 4.97
N ARG A 65 -4.36 1.14 5.05
CA ARG A 65 -4.98 2.44 5.31
C ARG A 65 -6.10 2.26 6.32
N GLY A 66 -6.29 3.22 7.21
CA GLY A 66 -7.43 3.29 8.12
C GLY A 66 -7.52 4.66 8.78
N GLY A 67 -8.68 4.98 9.37
CA GLY A 67 -8.92 6.25 10.07
C GLY A 67 -9.15 7.49 9.20
N GLU A 68 -8.70 7.49 7.94
CA GLU A 68 -9.03 8.52 6.95
C GLU A 68 -10.40 8.27 6.29
N CYS A 69 -10.91 7.05 6.39
CA CYS A 69 -12.26 6.67 6.00
C CYS A 69 -13.20 6.77 7.21
N GLY A 70 -14.48 7.06 6.96
CA GLY A 70 -15.52 6.96 7.98
C GLY A 70 -15.65 5.53 8.52
N SER A 71 -16.24 5.38 9.70
CA SER A 71 -16.40 4.08 10.38
C SER A 71 -17.53 3.20 9.83
N ALA A 72 -18.28 3.66 8.82
CA ALA A 72 -19.30 2.83 8.20
C ALA A 72 -18.66 1.90 7.15
N PRO A 73 -19.14 0.65 6.99
CA PRO A 73 -18.73 -0.24 5.90
C PRO A 73 -18.76 0.43 4.50
N SER A 74 -19.76 1.27 4.25
CA SER A 74 -19.88 2.01 3.00
C SER A 74 -18.79 3.06 2.81
N SER A 75 -18.38 3.72 3.90
CA SER A 75 -17.29 4.71 3.87
C SER A 75 -15.94 4.04 3.62
N VAL A 76 -15.73 2.84 4.15
CA VAL A 76 -14.55 2.02 3.85
C VAL A 76 -14.49 1.67 2.37
N LEU A 77 -15.61 1.20 1.80
CA LEU A 77 -15.70 0.89 0.37
C LEU A 77 -15.48 2.12 -0.52
N GLU A 78 -16.13 3.24 -0.25
CA GLU A 78 -15.97 4.49 -1.01
C GLU A 78 -14.50 4.96 -1.01
N TYR A 79 -13.86 4.92 0.16
CA TYR A 79 -12.45 5.28 0.28
C TYR A 79 -11.56 4.30 -0.51
N ALA A 80 -11.82 2.99 -0.44
CA ALA A 80 -11.08 1.98 -1.19
C ALA A 80 -11.19 2.19 -2.71
N GLU A 81 -12.39 2.49 -3.22
CA GLU A 81 -12.59 2.82 -4.64
C GLU A 81 -11.82 4.08 -5.05
N LYS A 82 -11.85 5.12 -4.20
CA LYS A 82 -11.11 6.37 -4.44
C LYS A 82 -9.60 6.12 -4.53
N GLN A 83 -9.03 5.37 -3.58
CA GLN A 83 -7.60 5.03 -3.58
C GLN A 83 -7.23 4.16 -4.78
N TYR A 84 -8.08 3.20 -5.14
CA TYR A 84 -7.89 2.39 -6.34
C TYR A 84 -7.86 3.24 -7.61
N MET A 85 -8.84 4.12 -7.80
CA MET A 85 -8.88 5.02 -8.97
C MET A 85 -7.69 5.98 -9.00
N GLN A 86 -7.23 6.46 -7.84
CA GLN A 86 -6.05 7.29 -7.74
C GLN A 86 -4.78 6.51 -8.13
N SER A 87 -4.63 5.27 -7.66
CA SER A 87 -3.51 4.39 -8.00
C SER A 87 -3.38 4.16 -9.51
N ILE A 88 -4.52 4.07 -10.22
CA ILE A 88 -4.53 3.96 -11.69
C ILE A 88 -3.99 5.24 -12.34
N LYS A 89 -4.38 6.42 -11.84
CA LYS A 89 -3.92 7.71 -12.37
C LYS A 89 -2.42 7.91 -12.13
N ASP A 90 -1.93 7.45 -10.98
CA ASP A 90 -0.52 7.58 -10.59
C ASP A 90 0.38 6.53 -11.27
N GLY A 91 -0.20 5.57 -12.00
CA GLY A 91 0.54 4.51 -12.70
C GLY A 91 1.01 3.39 -11.78
N ASP A 92 0.55 3.36 -10.52
CA ASP A 92 0.89 2.37 -9.49
C ASP A 92 -0.35 1.59 -9.06
N ARG A 93 -1.06 1.01 -10.04
CA ARG A 93 -2.35 0.35 -9.84
C ARG A 93 -2.25 -0.79 -8.84
N TYR A 94 -3.23 -0.89 -7.94
CA TYR A 94 -3.42 -2.09 -7.11
C TYR A 94 -3.99 -3.27 -7.91
N ASP A 95 -3.43 -4.46 -7.69
CA ASP A 95 -3.97 -5.71 -8.21
C ASP A 95 -5.14 -6.23 -7.38
N ILE A 96 -5.08 -6.03 -6.05
CA ILE A 96 -6.07 -6.50 -5.08
C ILE A 96 -6.38 -5.39 -4.08
N VAL A 97 -7.64 -5.24 -3.71
CA VAL A 97 -8.08 -4.27 -2.69
C VAL A 97 -8.97 -4.97 -1.69
N TYR A 98 -8.59 -4.95 -0.42
CA TYR A 98 -9.36 -5.50 0.69
C TYR A 98 -10.06 -4.37 1.45
N CYS A 99 -11.35 -4.55 1.73
CA CYS A 99 -12.08 -3.73 2.71
C CYS A 99 -12.28 -4.55 3.97
N VAL A 100 -11.86 -4.03 5.12
CA VAL A 100 -11.94 -4.68 6.43
C VAL A 100 -12.84 -3.82 7.31
N PHE A 101 -14.00 -4.34 7.65
CA PHE A 101 -14.98 -3.72 8.55
C PHE A 101 -15.68 -4.81 9.33
N ASP A 102 -16.15 -4.47 10.53
CA ASP A 102 -16.79 -5.43 11.41
C ASP A 102 -18.18 -5.80 10.90
N ARG A 103 -18.61 -7.03 11.21
CA ARG A 103 -19.98 -7.47 11.00
C ARG A 103 -20.80 -7.15 12.24
N ASP A 104 -21.25 -5.92 12.32
CA ASP A 104 -22.15 -5.43 13.37
C ASP A 104 -23.53 -5.07 12.78
N ASN A 105 -24.40 -4.45 13.59
CA ASN A 105 -25.73 -4.03 13.17
C ASN A 105 -25.72 -2.73 12.34
N HIS A 106 -24.58 -2.35 11.73
CA HIS A 106 -24.54 -1.14 10.93
C HIS A 106 -25.42 -1.27 9.68
N ASP A 107 -26.33 -0.30 9.49
CA ASP A 107 -27.37 -0.32 8.44
C ASP A 107 -26.80 -0.49 7.02
N SER A 108 -25.55 -0.06 6.82
CA SER A 108 -24.87 -0.14 5.52
C SER A 108 -24.14 -1.45 5.26
N PHE A 109 -24.05 -2.40 6.21
CA PHE A 109 -23.26 -3.62 6.04
C PHE A 109 -23.74 -4.44 4.83
N GLU A 110 -25.02 -4.80 4.83
CA GLU A 110 -25.61 -5.66 3.78
C GLU A 110 -25.57 -5.00 2.40
N THR A 111 -25.81 -3.69 2.33
CA THR A 111 -25.76 -2.94 1.07
C THR A 111 -24.32 -2.87 0.54
N THR A 112 -23.34 -2.65 1.41
CA THR A 112 -21.91 -2.62 1.06
C THR A 112 -21.46 -3.99 0.54
N VAL A 113 -21.82 -5.09 1.22
CA VAL A 113 -21.50 -6.45 0.78
C VAL A 113 -22.11 -6.76 -0.60
N LYS A 114 -23.34 -6.32 -0.86
CA LYS A 114 -23.97 -6.44 -2.18
C LYS A 114 -23.20 -5.66 -3.25
N GLN A 115 -22.82 -4.42 -2.96
CA GLN A 115 -22.02 -3.60 -3.88
C GLN A 115 -20.69 -4.27 -4.21
N ILE A 116 -19.98 -4.78 -3.19
CA ILE A 116 -18.75 -5.55 -3.34
C ILE A 116 -18.94 -6.73 -4.30
N LYS A 117 -20.01 -7.52 -4.12
CA LYS A 117 -20.31 -8.67 -4.99
C LYS A 117 -20.53 -8.23 -6.44
N THR A 118 -21.25 -7.14 -6.66
CA THR A 118 -21.45 -6.56 -7.99
C THR A 118 -20.14 -6.10 -8.63
N LEU A 119 -19.24 -5.47 -7.87
CA LEU A 119 -17.92 -5.05 -8.35
C LEU A 119 -17.04 -6.25 -8.74
N ASN A 120 -17.04 -7.30 -7.91
CA ASN A 120 -16.27 -8.52 -8.15
C ASN A 120 -16.77 -9.27 -9.40
N ALA A 121 -18.09 -9.31 -9.65
CA ALA A 121 -18.66 -9.93 -10.86
C ALA A 121 -18.17 -9.25 -12.15
N ASN A 122 -17.84 -7.95 -12.08
CA ASN A 122 -17.31 -7.16 -13.19
C ASN A 122 -15.77 -7.24 -13.32
N LYS A 123 -15.11 -8.15 -12.57
CA LYS A 123 -13.66 -8.44 -12.58
C LYS A 123 -12.72 -7.24 -12.43
N LYS A 124 -13.16 -6.15 -11.76
CA LYS A 124 -12.32 -4.95 -11.59
C LYS A 124 -11.48 -4.95 -10.31
N THR A 125 -11.89 -5.68 -9.28
CA THR A 125 -11.27 -5.70 -7.94
C THR A 125 -11.69 -7.00 -7.24
N VAL A 126 -10.86 -7.57 -6.36
CA VAL A 126 -11.25 -8.66 -5.45
C VAL A 126 -11.32 -8.09 -4.04
N LEU A 127 -12.54 -7.79 -3.60
CA LEU A 127 -12.84 -7.35 -2.23
C LEU A 127 -13.24 -8.60 -1.42
N CYS A 128 -12.43 -8.98 -0.43
CA CYS A 128 -12.74 -10.11 0.45
C CYS A 128 -13.49 -9.64 1.70
N ASP A 129 -14.58 -10.35 2.00
CA ASP A 129 -15.34 -10.31 3.25
C ASP A 129 -14.72 -11.32 4.24
N TYR A 130 -14.53 -10.94 5.50
CA TYR A 130 -14.05 -11.83 6.56
C TYR A 130 -15.23 -12.62 7.15
N HIS A 131 -15.80 -13.54 6.37
CA HIS A 131 -16.72 -14.52 6.92
C HIS A 131 -16.59 -15.90 6.27
N ASN A 132 -15.51 -16.59 6.61
CA ASN A 132 -15.63 -18.00 6.96
C ASN A 132 -14.53 -18.37 7.97
N PRO A 133 -14.82 -18.50 9.28
CA PRO A 133 -13.98 -19.33 10.11
C PRO A 133 -14.17 -20.75 9.58
N LEU A 134 -13.17 -21.31 8.92
CA LEU A 134 -13.09 -22.75 8.70
C LEU A 134 -12.81 -23.42 10.04
N PHE A 135 -13.83 -23.53 10.89
CA PHE A 135 -14.05 -24.56 11.90
C PHE A 135 -15.55 -24.69 12.17
#